data_AF-A0A258ZRT3-F1
#
_entry.id   AF-A0A258ZRT3-F1
#
_cell.length_a   1.000
_cell.length_b   1.000
_cell.length_c   1.000
_cell.angle_alpha   90.00
_cell.angle_beta   90.00
_cell.angle_gamma   90.00
#
_symmetry.space_group_name_H-M   'P 1'
#
loop_
_entity.id
_entity.type
_entity.pdbx_description
1 polymer ?
#
loop_
_entity_poly.entity_id
_entity_poly.type
_entity_poly.pdbx_seq_one_letter_code
_entity_poly.pdbx_strand_id
1 'polypeptide(L)' 'MAREVLMTEIVAEKWEEVAAREALLDLCMGPARFEKSSERLREGRLPA' A
#
# COMPACT_ATOMS: atom_id res chain seq x y z
N MET A 1 -4.89 -30.40 10.43
CA MET A 1 -6.03 -29.55 10.04
C MET A 1 -5.51 -28.43 9.17
N ALA A 2 -5.55 -28.59 7.84
CA ALA A 2 -5.13 -27.54 6.92
C ALA A 2 -6.22 -26.47 6.88
N ARG A 3 -5.90 -25.23 7.26
CA ARG A 3 -6.80 -24.10 7.15
C ARG A 3 -6.97 -23.79 5.67
N GLU A 4 -8.20 -23.89 5.18
CA GLU A 4 -8.59 -23.44 3.86
C GLU A 4 -8.25 -21.94 3.75
N VAL A 5 -7.26 -21.61 2.92
CA VAL A 5 -6.95 -20.23 2.60
C VAL A 5 -7.98 -19.80 1.57
N LEU A 6 -9.00 -19.06 2.02
CA LEU A 6 -9.94 -18.38 1.13
C LEU A 6 -9.14 -17.63 0.05
N MET A 7 -9.50 -17.85 -1.22
CA MET A 7 -8.89 -17.11 -2.32
C MET A 7 -9.13 -15.62 -2.11
N THR A 8 -8.05 -14.91 -1.81
CA THR A 8 -8.05 -13.46 -1.67
C THR A 8 -7.86 -12.87 -3.06
N GLU A 9 -8.85 -12.14 -3.55
CA GLU A 9 -8.72 -11.41 -4.80
C GLU A 9 -7.86 -10.17 -4.58
N ILE A 10 -6.83 -10.02 -5.42
CA ILE A 10 -6.07 -8.77 -5.51
C ILE A 10 -6.82 -7.89 -6.51
N VAL A 11 -7.49 -6.86 -5.99
CA VAL A 11 -8.21 -5.87 -6.79
C VAL A 11 -7.40 -4.58 -6.88
N ALA A 12 -7.68 -3.77 -7.91
CA ALA A 12 -7.11 -2.43 -8.02
C ALA A 12 -7.81 -1.48 -7.07
N GLU A 13 -7.05 -0.58 -6.45
CA GLU A 13 -7.54 0.49 -5.60
C GLU A 13 -8.36 1.53 -6.37
N LYS A 14 -9.32 2.09 -5.66
CA LYS A 14 -10.19 3.18 -6.12
C LYS A 14 -9.60 4.53 -5.80
N TRP A 15 -9.99 5.54 -6.58
CA TRP A 15 -9.56 6.92 -6.38
C TRP A 15 -9.86 7.45 -4.96
N GLU A 16 -10.96 7.03 -4.33
CA GLU A 16 -11.31 7.44 -2.97
C GLU A 16 -10.40 6.88 -1.86
N GLU A 17 -9.68 5.78 -2.12
CA GLU A 17 -8.84 5.08 -1.14
C GLU A 17 -7.42 5.69 -1.05
N VAL A 18 -7.01 6.42 -2.08
CA VAL A 18 -5.69 7.07 -2.20
C VAL A 18 -5.36 7.92 -0.97
N ALA A 19 -6.30 8.74 -0.50
CA ALA A 19 -6.07 9.64 0.63
C ALA A 19 -5.84 8.88 1.94
N ALA A 20 -6.58 7.79 2.17
CA ALA A 20 -6.45 6.96 3.37
C ALA A 20 -5.10 6.23 3.38
N ARG A 21 -4.67 5.71 2.23
CA ARG A 21 -3.35 5.08 2.10
C ARG A 21 -2.22 6.05 2.40
N GLU A 22 -2.22 7.24 1.80
CA GLU A 22 -1.16 8.23 2.03
C GLU A 22 -1.10 8.68 3.49
N ALA A 23 -2.25 8.88 4.14
CA ALA A 23 -2.31 9.20 5.57
C ALA A 23 -1.73 8.08 6.45
N LEU A 24 -2.00 6.81 6.13
CA LEU A 24 -1.44 5.68 6.85
C LEU A 24 0.09 5.60 6.67
N LEU A 25 0.59 5.85 5.46
CA LEU A 25 2.02 5.89 5.19
C LEU A 25 2.71 7.00 5.98
N ASP A 26 2.10 8.18 6.03
CA ASP A 26 2.58 9.28 6.87
C ASP A 26 2.61 8.92 8.36
N LEU A 27 1.56 8.28 8.86
CA LEU A 27 1.49 7.84 10.26
C LEU A 27 2.57 6.79 10.59
N CYS A 28 2.78 5.82 9.71
CA CYS A 28 3.70 4.71 9.96
C CYS A 28 5.17 5.06 9.71
N MET A 29 5.45 5.93 8.73
CA MET A 29 6.80 6.17 8.24
C MET A 29 7.29 7.61 8.47
N GLY A 30 6.39 8.54 8.74
CA GLY A 30 6.69 9.94 8.98
C GLY A 30 7.19 10.70 7.74
N PRO A 31 7.67 11.95 7.92
CA PRO A 31 8.09 12.81 6.82
C PRO A 31 9.22 12.24 5.95
N ALA A 32 10.08 11.39 6.53
CA ALA A 32 11.17 10.74 5.82
C ALA A 32 10.73 9.52 5.00
N ARG A 33 9.42 9.26 4.85
CA ARG A 33 8.91 8.09 4.11
C ARG A 33 9.44 7.98 2.69
N PHE A 34 9.66 9.13 2.05
CA PHE A 34 10.15 9.22 0.68
C PHE A 34 11.64 8.90 0.51
N GLU A 35 12.41 8.90 1.61
CA GLU A 35 13.83 8.56 1.58
C GLU A 35 14.07 7.06 1.72
N LYS A 36 13.04 6.31 2.13
CA LYS A 36 13.15 4.86 2.36
C LYS A 36 13.20 4.11 1.04
N SER A 37 13.99 3.04 0.98
CA SER A 37 14.05 2.15 -0.18
C SER A 37 12.70 1.57 -0.58
N SER A 38 11.75 1.47 0.36
CA SER A 38 10.37 1.06 0.08
C SER A 38 9.66 2.04 -0.84
N GLU A 39 9.95 3.34 -0.78
CA GLU A 39 9.36 4.32 -1.69
C GLU A 39 9.78 4.06 -3.13
N ARG A 40 11.07 3.79 -3.35
CA ARG A 40 11.62 3.45 -4.66
C ARG A 40 11.01 2.21 -5.28
N LEU A 41 10.49 1.30 -4.46
CA LEU A 41 9.74 0.15 -4.97
C LEU A 41 8.39 0.61 -5.51
N ARG A 42 7.74 1.62 -4.94
CA ARG A 42 6.41 2.11 -5.36
C ARG A 42 6.49 3.07 -6.55
N GLU A 43 7.62 3.75 -6.73
CA GLU A 43 7.86 4.67 -7.86
C GLU A 43 7.49 4.03 -9.22
N GLY A 44 6.74 4.78 -10.04
CA GLY A 44 6.35 4.37 -11.39
C GLY A 44 5.29 3.27 -11.46
N ARG A 45 4.81 2.76 -10.32
CA ARG A 45 3.63 1.89 -10.30
C ARG A 45 2.37 2.72 -10.20
N LEU A 46 1.29 2.23 -10.79
CA LEU A 46 -0.04 2.71 -10.42
C LEU A 46 -0.23 2.47 -8.91
N PRO A 47 -0.98 3.33 -8.20
CA PRO A 47 -1.46 2.98 -6.87
C PRO A 47 -2.04 1.57 -6.94
N ALA A 48 -1.51 0.66 -6.12
CA ALA A 48 -2.08 -0.67 -5.98
C ALA A 48 -3.52 -0.52 -5.52
#